data_AF-A0A3M9MZB1-F1
#
_entry.id   AF-A0A3M9MZB1-F1
#
_cell.length_a   1.000
_cell.length_b   1.000
_cell.length_c   1.000
_cell.angle_alpha   90.00
_cell.angle_beta   90.00
_cell.angle_gamma   90.00
#
_symmetry.space_group_name_H-M   'P 1'
#
loop_
_entity.id
_entity.type
_entity.pdbx_description
1 polymer ?
#
loop_
_entity_poly.entity_id
_entity_poly.type
_entity_poly.pdbx_seq_one_letter_code
_entity_poly.pdbx_strand_id
1 'polypeptide(L)'
;MEYQVEEASGKLGILLPGLGAVATTLIAGVESIKKGFSQPVGSLTQMGRIRLGKRTDGRFPLIREFVPLASLEDIVFGGWDVYSDNVFEAASKARVLEPMLLH
;
A
#
# COMPACT_ATOMS: atom_id res chain seq x y z
N MET A 1 -26.98 3.32 18.56
CA MET A 1 -25.94 2.28 18.46
C MET A 1 -24.61 3.01 18.56
N GLU A 2 -23.81 2.71 19.58
CA GLU A 2 -22.40 3.12 19.57
C GLU A 2 -21.69 2.24 18.54
N TYR A 3 -21.09 2.88 17.54
CA TYR A 3 -20.27 2.20 16.54
C TYR A 3 -18.83 2.28 17.01
N GLN A 4 -18.31 1.14 17.48
CA GLN A 4 -16.91 1.02 17.89
C GLN A 4 -16.08 0.57 16.69
N VAL A 5 -15.04 1.34 16.36
CA VAL A 5 -14.07 0.98 15.32
C VAL A 5 -13.02 0.09 15.95
N GLU A 6 -12.86 -1.13 15.44
CA GLU A 6 -11.85 -2.08 15.93
C GLU A 6 -10.46 -1.82 15.35
N GLU A 7 -9.44 -2.23 16.10
CA GLU A 7 -8.04 -2.16 15.67
C GLU A 7 -7.74 -3.17 14.55
N ALA A 8 -6.91 -2.76 13.58
CA ALA A 8 -6.42 -3.66 12.55
C ALA A 8 -5.32 -4.57 13.14
N SER A 9 -5.68 -5.81 13.49
CA SER A 9 -4.75 -6.80 14.07
C SER A 9 -4.47 -7.96 13.11
N GLY A 10 -3.27 -8.52 13.21
CA GLY A 10 -2.83 -9.66 12.39
C GLY A 10 -2.38 -9.26 10.98
N LYS A 11 -2.15 -10.27 10.12
CA LYS A 11 -1.74 -10.07 8.73
C LYS A 11 -2.93 -9.80 7.83
N LEU A 12 -2.79 -8.81 6.94
CA LEU A 12 -3.77 -8.49 5.91
C LEU A 12 -3.41 -9.20 4.59
N GLY A 13 -4.16 -10.22 4.23
CA GLY A 13 -4.04 -10.87 2.93
C GLY A 13 -4.67 -10.03 1.82
N ILE A 14 -3.89 -9.67 0.79
CA ILE A 14 -4.38 -9.02 -0.43
C ILE A 14 -4.20 -9.98 -1.60
N LEU A 15 -5.32 -10.43 -2.18
CA LEU A 15 -5.34 -11.31 -3.34
C LEU A 15 -5.69 -10.52 -4.61
N LEU A 16 -4.79 -10.55 -5.58
CA LEU A 16 -4.90 -9.77 -6.83
C LEU A 16 -5.24 -10.69 -8.02
N PRO A 17 -6.44 -10.56 -8.63
CA PRO A 17 -6.74 -11.18 -9.92
C PRO A 17 -6.07 -10.41 -11.04
N GLY A 18 -5.05 -11.00 -11.64
CA GLY A 18 -4.16 -10.38 -12.62
C GLY A 18 -2.92 -9.79 -11.93
N LEU A 19 -1.77 -10.37 -12.23
CA LEU A 19 -0.43 -9.95 -11.80
C LEU A 19 0.30 -9.17 -12.91
N GLY A 20 -0.44 -8.27 -13.58
CA GLY A 20 0.11 -7.34 -14.56
C GLY A 20 0.67 -6.06 -13.95
N ALA A 21 0.83 -5.03 -14.78
CA ALA A 21 1.55 -3.79 -14.45
C ALA A 21 1.14 -3.13 -13.11
N VAL A 22 -0.16 -3.01 -12.82
CA VAL A 22 -0.63 -2.35 -11.60
C VAL A 22 -0.34 -3.21 -10.36
N ALA A 23 -0.63 -4.51 -10.44
CA ALA A 23 -0.43 -5.43 -9.34
C ALA A 23 1.05 -5.57 -8.98
N THR A 24 1.92 -5.77 -9.97
CA THR A 24 3.36 -5.90 -9.75
C THR A 24 3.97 -4.61 -9.19
N THR A 25 3.50 -3.44 -9.65
CA THR A 25 3.95 -2.14 -9.14
C THR A 25 3.49 -1.92 -7.70
N LEU A 26 2.27 -2.31 -7.35
CA LEU A 26 1.78 -2.25 -5.96
C LEU A 26 2.62 -3.14 -5.05
N ILE A 27 2.85 -4.40 -5.45
CA ILE A 27 3.65 -5.35 -4.67
C ILE A 27 5.06 -4.80 -4.47
N ALA A 28 5.76 -4.46 -5.56
CA ALA A 28 7.14 -3.97 -5.50
C ALA A 28 7.26 -2.65 -4.70
N GLY A 29 6.30 -1.74 -4.87
CA GLY A 29 6.26 -0.47 -4.13
C GLY A 29 6.11 -0.69 -2.62
N VAL A 30 5.17 -1.54 -2.20
CA VAL A 30 4.97 -1.86 -0.78
C VAL A 30 6.19 -2.59 -0.20
N GLU A 31 6.75 -3.57 -0.92
CA GLU A 31 7.96 -4.28 -0.46
C GLU A 31 9.19 -3.36 -0.36
N SER A 32 9.33 -2.39 -1.27
CA SER A 32 10.39 -1.37 -1.20
C SER A 32 10.23 -0.46 0.04
N ILE A 33 9.00 -0.06 0.36
CA ILE A 33 8.69 0.76 1.54
C ILE A 33 8.99 -0.04 2.82
N LYS A 34 8.55 -1.30 2.91
CA LYS A 34 8.84 -2.18 4.06
C LYS A 34 10.34 -2.34 4.33
N LYS A 35 11.15 -2.37 3.26
CA LYS A 35 12.62 -2.45 3.35
C LYS A 35 13.28 -1.10 3.66
N GLY A 36 12.52 -0.01 3.75
CA GLY A 36 13.03 1.33 4.02
C GLY A 36 13.71 2.01 2.83
N PHE A 37 13.55 1.47 1.62
CA PHE A 37 14.17 2.03 0.40
C PHE A 37 13.33 3.12 -0.26
N SER A 38 12.05 3.25 0.10
CA SER A 38 11.13 4.18 -0.55
C SER A 38 10.13 4.78 0.43
N GLN A 39 9.61 5.95 0.08
CA GLN A 39 8.49 6.58 0.78
C GLN A 39 7.19 6.29 0.03
N PRO A 40 6.03 6.23 0.73
CA PRO A 40 4.73 5.95 0.12
C PRO A 40 4.14 7.17 -0.62
N VAL A 41 4.93 7.80 -1.49
CA VAL A 41 4.55 9.01 -2.23
C VAL A 41 3.31 8.76 -3.08
N GLY A 42 2.33 9.67 -2.98
CA GLY A 42 1.04 9.55 -3.65
C GLY A 42 -0.01 8.71 -2.90
N SER A 43 0.37 8.01 -1.83
CA SER A 43 -0.60 7.28 -1.01
C SER A 43 -1.34 8.21 -0.05
N LEU A 44 -2.64 8.39 -0.29
CA LEU A 44 -3.51 9.21 0.56
C LEU A 44 -3.56 8.70 2.00
N THR A 45 -3.67 7.40 2.21
CA THR A 45 -3.79 6.85 3.58
C THR A 45 -2.49 6.99 4.36
N GLN A 46 -1.33 6.89 3.68
CA GLN A 46 -0.03 6.90 4.33
C GLN A 46 0.54 8.32 4.54
N MET A 47 0.28 9.25 3.61
CA MET A 47 0.84 10.61 3.64
C MET A 47 -0.20 11.73 3.74
N GLY A 48 -1.48 11.42 3.50
CA GLY A 48 -2.57 12.39 3.57
C GLY A 48 -2.91 12.79 5.00
N ARG A 49 -3.44 14.01 5.15
CA ARG A 49 -3.92 14.56 6.43
C ARG A 49 -5.41 14.81 6.36
N ILE A 50 -6.12 14.53 7.45
CA ILE A 50 -7.57 14.80 7.57
C ILE A 50 -7.79 16.05 8.42
N ARG A 51 -8.66 16.97 7.97
CA ARG A 51 -9.02 18.15 8.77
C ARG A 51 -10.09 17.78 9.80
N LEU A 52 -9.85 18.12 11.07
CA LEU A 52 -10.81 17.91 12.15
C LEU A 52 -11.31 19.25 12.71
N GLY A 53 -12.63 19.48 12.65
CA GLY A 53 -13.25 20.71 13.13
C GLY A 53 -13.19 21.87 12.13
N LYS A 54 -13.16 23.11 12.65
CA LYS A 54 -13.18 24.33 11.83
C LYS A 54 -11.81 24.56 11.20
N ARG A 55 -11.79 25.31 10.09
CA ARG A 55 -10.55 25.66 9.38
C ARG A 55 -9.55 26.43 10.26
N THR A 56 -10.04 27.16 11.25
CA THR A 56 -9.25 27.95 12.20
C THR A 56 -8.57 27.13 13.28
N ASP A 57 -8.97 25.87 13.49
CA ASP A 57 -8.54 25.08 14.63
C ASP A 57 -7.14 24.46 14.44
N GLY A 58 -6.57 24.51 13.22
CA GLY A 58 -5.22 24.01 12.97
C GLY A 58 -5.06 22.48 13.10
N ARG A 59 -6.16 21.72 13.25
CA ARG A 59 -6.11 20.27 13.51
C ARG A 59 -6.16 19.47 12.21
N PHE A 60 -5.00 18.97 11.81
CA PHE A 60 -4.84 18.16 10.60
C PHE A 60 -3.92 16.96 10.88
N PRO A 61 -4.28 15.91 11.62
CA PRO A 61 -3.42 14.74 11.80
C PRO A 61 -3.21 13.96 10.49
N LEU A 62 -2.20 13.09 10.42
CA LEU A 62 -2.11 12.10 9.33
C LEU A 62 -3.28 11.12 9.42
N ILE A 63 -3.78 10.67 8.26
CA ILE A 63 -4.91 9.72 8.22
C ILE A 63 -4.55 8.43 8.97
N ARG A 64 -3.37 7.86 8.71
CA ARG A 64 -2.87 6.66 9.41
C ARG A 64 -2.65 6.82 10.92
N GLU A 65 -2.58 8.05 11.43
CA GLU A 65 -2.47 8.32 12.88
C GLU A 65 -3.84 8.55 13.53
N PHE A 66 -4.89 8.69 12.72
CA PHE A 66 -6.24 9.01 13.18
C PHE A 66 -7.19 7.80 13.14
N VAL A 67 -7.01 6.89 12.17
CA VAL A 67 -7.83 5.67 12.03
C VAL A 67 -6.96 4.41 12.12
N PRO A 68 -7.48 3.31 12.69
CA PRO A 68 -6.73 2.07 12.86
C PRO A 68 -6.62 1.32 11.52
N LEU A 69 -5.59 1.66 10.74
CA LEU A 69 -5.28 1.01 9.48
C LEU A 69 -4.24 -0.08 9.68
N ALA A 70 -4.33 -1.16 8.90
CA ALA A 70 -3.28 -2.18 8.85
C ALA A 70 -1.95 -1.54 8.43
N SER A 71 -0.87 -1.91 9.11
CA SER A 71 0.47 -1.48 8.73
C SER A 71 0.85 -2.07 7.37
N LEU A 72 1.68 -1.38 6.59
CA LEU A 72 2.17 -1.92 5.32
C LEU A 72 2.92 -3.24 5.55
N GLU A 73 3.62 -3.36 6.67
CA GLU A 73 4.41 -4.49 7.20
C GLU A 73 3.56 -5.73 7.47
N ASP A 74 2.26 -5.53 7.66
CA ASP A 74 1.29 -6.60 7.87
C ASP A 74 0.60 -7.06 6.59
N ILE A 75 0.82 -6.37 5.47
CA ILE A 75 0.30 -6.79 4.18
C ILE A 75 1.06 -8.02 3.68
N VAL A 76 0.30 -9.03 3.26
CA VAL A 76 0.80 -10.22 2.57
C VAL A 76 0.09 -10.31 1.22
N PHE A 77 0.85 -10.41 0.15
CA PHE A 77 0.31 -10.49 -1.21
C PHE A 77 0.20 -11.94 -1.70
N GLY A 78 -0.89 -12.19 -2.42
CA GLY A 78 -1.06 -13.35 -3.28
C GLY A 78 -1.87 -12.96 -4.52
N GLY A 79 -2.13 -13.91 -5.41
CA GLY A 79 -2.90 -13.64 -6.60
C GLY A 79 -2.79 -14.74 -7.63
N TRP A 80 -3.36 -14.48 -8.80
CA TRP A 80 -3.33 -15.37 -9.96
C TRP A 80 -3.27 -14.55 -11.24
N ASP A 81 -2.69 -15.13 -12.27
CA ASP A 81 -2.71 -14.59 -13.63
C ASP A 81 -2.88 -15.76 -14.62
N VAL A 82 -3.33 -15.45 -15.83
CA VAL A 82 -3.39 -16.42 -16.94
C VAL A 82 -2.00 -16.67 -17.53
N TYR A 83 -1.07 -15.74 -17.33
CA TYR A 83 0.32 -15.89 -17.74
C TYR A 83 1.14 -16.61 -16.66
N SER A 84 2.14 -17.37 -17.10
CA SER A 84 3.03 -18.15 -16.22
C SER A 84 4.18 -17.34 -15.61
N ASP A 85 4.23 -16.04 -15.88
CA ASP A 85 5.29 -15.16 -15.40
C ASP A 85 5.26 -15.08 -13.88
N ASN A 86 6.44 -15.06 -13.25
CA ASN A 86 6.52 -14.66 -11.85
C ASN A 86 6.40 -13.12 -11.73
N VAL A 87 6.19 -12.62 -10.50
CA VAL A 87 5.95 -11.19 -10.24
C VAL A 87 7.12 -10.30 -10.71
N PHE A 88 8.36 -10.78 -10.62
CA PHE A 88 9.54 -10.03 -11.07
C PHE A 88 9.57 -9.93 -12.61
N GLU A 89 9.30 -11.03 -13.31
CA GLU A 89 9.23 -11.05 -14.79
C GLU A 89 8.11 -10.15 -15.29
N ALA A 90 6.93 -10.24 -14.68
CA ALA A 90 5.78 -9.41 -15.03
C ALA A 90 6.07 -7.91 -14.76
N ALA A 91 6.71 -7.57 -13.64
CA ALA A 91 7.14 -6.20 -13.34
C ALA A 91 8.13 -5.66 -14.37
N SER A 92 9.12 -6.48 -14.75
CA SER A 92 10.14 -6.14 -15.74
C SER A 92 9.53 -5.91 -17.12
N LYS A 93 8.57 -6.75 -17.55
CA LYS A 93 7.85 -6.59 -18.82
C LYS A 93 6.95 -5.36 -18.83
N ALA A 94 6.32 -5.04 -17.69
CA ALA A 94 5.43 -3.89 -17.56
C ALA A 94 6.15 -2.54 -17.72
N ARG A 95 7.45 -2.46 -17.40
CA ARG A 95 8.30 -1.27 -17.57
C ARG A 95 7.72 -0.01 -16.90
N VAL A 96 7.08 -0.19 -15.74
CA VAL A 96 6.58 0.91 -14.89
C VAL A 96 7.66 1.38 -13.92
N LEU A 97 8.42 0.44 -13.35
CA LEU A 97 9.52 0.70 -12.43
C LEU A 97 10.84 0.78 -13.20
N GLU A 98 11.72 1.69 -12.78
CA GLU A 98 13.10 1.74 -13.28
C GLU A 98 13.79 0.39 -13.03
N PRO A 99 14.56 -0.15 -13.99
CA PRO A 99 15.16 -1.49 -13.85
C PRO A 99 15.99 -1.67 -12.57
N MET A 100 16.71 -0.63 -12.14
CA MET A 100 17.52 -0.66 -10.92
C MET A 100 16.70 -0.74 -9.62
N LEU A 101 15.38 -0.48 -9.66
CA LEU A 101 14.50 -0.67 -8.50
C LEU A 101 14.04 -2.12 -8.35
N LEU A 102 14.28 -2.97 -9.35
CA LEU A 102 13.90 -4.39 -9.36
C LEU A 102 15.08 -5.33 -9.05
N HIS A 103 16.33 -4.83 -9.08
CA HIS A 103 17.57 -5.58 -8.83
C HIS A 103 18.20 -5.20 -7.49
#